data_AF-A0A8T4R5K9-F1
#
_entry.id   AF-A0A8T4R5K9-F1
#
_cell.length_a   1.000
_cell.length_b   1.000
_cell.length_c   1.000
_cell.angle_alpha   90.00
_cell.angle_beta   90.00
_cell.angle_gamma   90.00
#
_symmetry.space_group_name_H-M   'P 1'
#
loop_
_entity.id
_entity.type
_entity.pdbx_description
1 polymer ?
#
loop_
_entity_poly.entity_id
_entity_poly.type
_entity_poly.pdbx_seq_one_letter_code
_entity_poly.pdbx_strand_id
1 'polypeptide(L)'
;MSRIRGGIVVSDTDPVFDGPDTAVADLLDDTPKPPVVVAPVPPQLENIVGNLLDAYRLTVPGTMLHSDQLMNARRLSPITPQREDLQQLAFYTADGAIYFLDGKTPKLALTREADNLVLRHIDDAINSYYQQLTQTKNYRPDPAEADISIKSATTEIFDLTQLKLKKHDDEFSYMAISTTKYDKLNPEQRRLAERIYGQGTDFIDNMAMLATAQIAETKIYVLNPGYVKTEARSGYVGRASWLSSFDNLSSFDASDRNININDRLRGVRRGASVSEQVSATGGALQSAVSIIPPSMSLVDCYNLILSNPAEAVKALDNQKASALAGLLQTYLSSRVR
;
A
#
# COMPACT_ATOMS: atom_id res chain seq x y z
N MET A 1 -24.98 66.74 -2.45
CA MET A 1 -25.22 67.29 -3.80
C MET A 1 -24.65 66.30 -4.81
N SER A 2 -25.35 66.15 -5.94
CA SER A 2 -25.04 65.36 -7.15
C SER A 2 -25.08 63.82 -7.08
N ARG A 3 -26.22 63.32 -7.55
CA ARG A 3 -26.42 62.02 -8.20
C ARG A 3 -25.80 62.06 -9.60
N ILE A 4 -25.27 60.94 -10.09
CA ILE A 4 -25.20 60.67 -11.54
C ILE A 4 -25.88 59.33 -11.83
N ARG A 5 -26.84 59.41 -12.75
CA ARG A 5 -27.64 58.37 -13.40
C ARG A 5 -27.05 58.08 -14.79
N GLY A 6 -27.38 56.91 -15.34
CA GLY A 6 -27.40 56.61 -16.78
C GLY A 6 -26.39 55.52 -17.15
N GLY A 7 -26.72 54.37 -17.75
CA GLY A 7 -27.92 53.95 -18.48
C GLY A 7 -27.75 54.13 -19.98
N ILE A 8 -27.28 53.09 -20.70
CA ILE A 8 -27.33 52.83 -22.16
C ILE A 8 -27.16 51.30 -22.30
N VAL A 9 -28.11 50.45 -22.72
CA VAL A 9 -28.90 50.23 -23.97
C VAL A 9 -28.08 49.70 -25.16
N VAL A 10 -28.13 48.36 -25.32
CA VAL A 10 -28.34 47.51 -26.52
C VAL A 10 -27.59 47.81 -27.83
N SER A 11 -26.96 46.77 -28.41
CA SER A 11 -27.12 46.45 -29.83
C SER A 11 -26.84 44.96 -30.10
N ASP A 12 -27.92 44.20 -30.28
CA ASP A 12 -27.96 42.94 -31.02
C ASP A 12 -27.60 43.20 -32.49
N THR A 13 -26.63 42.47 -33.04
CA THR A 13 -26.59 42.13 -34.47
C THR A 13 -25.86 40.81 -34.66
N ASP A 14 -26.64 39.75 -34.79
CA ASP A 14 -26.22 38.49 -35.41
C ASP A 14 -26.00 38.70 -36.92
N PRO A 15 -24.84 38.33 -37.48
CA PRO A 15 -24.72 38.11 -38.90
C PRO A 15 -25.16 36.69 -39.26
N VAL A 16 -26.32 36.60 -39.90
CA VAL A 16 -26.76 35.43 -40.68
C VAL A 16 -25.75 35.21 -41.81
N PHE A 17 -25.05 34.08 -41.79
CA PHE A 17 -24.14 33.65 -42.85
C PHE A 17 -24.75 32.43 -43.55
N ASP A 18 -25.51 32.69 -44.62
CA ASP A 18 -25.92 31.68 -45.60
C ASP A 18 -24.72 31.37 -46.51
N GLY A 19 -23.98 30.32 -46.18
CA GLY A 19 -22.97 29.71 -47.04
C GLY A 19 -23.57 28.54 -47.81
N PRO A 20 -23.25 28.34 -49.11
CA PRO A 20 -23.82 27.28 -49.93
C PRO A 20 -23.34 25.90 -49.47
N ASP A 21 -24.32 24.99 -49.38
CA ASP A 21 -24.16 23.53 -49.31
C ASP A 21 -23.12 23.03 -50.33
N THR A 22 -21.92 22.72 -49.86
CA THR A 22 -21.01 21.82 -50.55
C THR A 22 -21.10 20.45 -49.90
N ALA A 23 -22.09 19.69 -50.34
CA ALA A 23 -22.15 18.25 -50.12
C ALA A 23 -20.95 17.60 -50.82
N VAL A 24 -19.83 17.51 -50.10
CA VAL A 24 -18.71 16.66 -50.50
C VAL A 24 -19.15 15.24 -50.24
N ALA A 25 -19.28 14.46 -51.31
CA ALA A 25 -19.54 13.03 -51.24
C ALA A 25 -18.40 12.36 -50.46
N ASP A 26 -18.66 12.00 -49.20
CA ASP A 26 -17.84 11.10 -48.42
C ASP A 26 -17.85 9.74 -49.13
N LEU A 27 -16.78 9.48 -49.87
CA LEU A 27 -16.41 8.15 -50.35
C LEU A 27 -16.25 7.27 -49.11
N LEU A 28 -17.17 6.32 -48.96
CA LEU A 28 -17.12 5.23 -47.99
C LEU A 28 -15.77 4.52 -48.11
N ASP A 29 -14.85 4.84 -47.20
CA ASP A 29 -13.62 4.11 -47.00
C ASP A 29 -13.97 2.75 -46.38
N ASP A 30 -14.24 1.77 -47.24
CA ASP A 30 -14.52 0.37 -46.89
C ASP A 30 -13.25 -0.40 -46.48
N THR A 31 -12.14 0.28 -46.16
CA THR A 31 -10.99 -0.41 -45.58
C THR A 31 -11.36 -0.96 -44.19
N PRO A 32 -11.14 -2.27 -43.93
CA PRO A 32 -11.37 -2.84 -42.61
C PRO A 32 -10.51 -2.09 -41.60
N LYS A 33 -11.15 -1.32 -40.73
CA LYS A 33 -10.44 -0.64 -39.63
C LYS A 33 -9.69 -1.72 -38.84
N PRO A 34 -8.37 -1.55 -38.63
CA PRO A 34 -7.62 -2.50 -37.82
C PRO A 34 -8.31 -2.66 -36.46
N PRO A 35 -8.34 -3.87 -35.89
CA PRO A 35 -9.00 -4.12 -34.62
C PRO A 35 -8.48 -3.11 -33.60
N VAL A 36 -9.41 -2.42 -32.95
CA VAL A 36 -9.10 -1.49 -31.88
C VAL A 36 -8.39 -2.28 -30.80
N VAL A 37 -7.08 -2.12 -30.71
CA VAL A 37 -6.28 -2.69 -29.62
C VAL A 37 -6.72 -1.95 -28.37
N VAL A 38 -7.63 -2.56 -27.61
CA VAL A 38 -8.05 -2.01 -26.33
C VAL A 38 -6.81 -1.97 -25.45
N ALA A 39 -6.42 -0.75 -25.05
CA ALA A 39 -5.31 -0.58 -24.13
C ALA A 39 -5.54 -1.43 -22.88
N PRO A 40 -4.51 -2.11 -22.36
CA PRO A 40 -4.67 -2.93 -21.17
C PRO A 40 -5.25 -2.08 -20.04
N VAL A 41 -6.34 -2.56 -19.43
CA VAL A 41 -6.93 -1.89 -18.27
C VAL A 41 -5.87 -1.86 -17.17
N PRO A 42 -5.55 -0.69 -16.60
CA PRO A 42 -4.56 -0.60 -15.55
C PRO A 42 -4.98 -1.49 -14.36
N PRO A 43 -4.02 -2.16 -13.71
CA PRO A 43 -4.33 -3.09 -12.62
C PRO A 43 -5.09 -2.35 -11.49
N GLN A 44 -6.19 -2.96 -11.04
CA GLN A 44 -7.08 -2.37 -10.05
C GLN A 44 -6.54 -2.62 -8.62
N LEU A 45 -6.55 -1.57 -7.79
CA LEU A 45 -6.24 -1.68 -6.36
C LEU A 45 -7.41 -2.30 -5.60
N GLU A 46 -7.10 -3.29 -4.76
CA GLU A 46 -8.06 -4.03 -3.94
C GLU A 46 -7.69 -3.97 -2.46
N ASN A 47 -8.70 -4.15 -1.60
CA ASN A 47 -8.49 -4.43 -0.18
C ASN A 47 -8.31 -5.95 -0.02
N ILE A 48 -7.12 -6.36 0.39
CA ILE A 48 -6.75 -7.78 0.53
C ILE A 48 -6.80 -8.11 2.02
N VAL A 49 -7.82 -8.85 2.42
CA VAL A 49 -8.05 -9.25 3.82
C VAL A 49 -7.15 -10.43 4.20
N GLY A 50 -6.53 -10.35 5.37
CA GLY A 50 -5.63 -11.33 5.94
C GLY A 50 -4.79 -10.71 7.07
N ASN A 51 -4.03 -11.54 7.78
CA ASN A 51 -2.88 -11.03 8.53
C ASN A 51 -1.81 -10.50 7.55
N LEU A 52 -0.79 -9.78 8.05
CA LEU A 52 0.19 -9.14 7.18
C LEU A 52 0.88 -10.14 6.23
N LEU A 53 1.28 -11.31 6.75
CA LEU A 53 1.97 -12.35 5.99
C LEU A 53 1.09 -12.88 4.85
N ASP A 54 -0.12 -13.34 5.18
CA ASP A 54 -1.00 -14.01 4.23
C ASP A 54 -1.56 -13.01 3.21
N ALA A 55 -1.94 -11.81 3.64
CA ALA A 55 -2.41 -10.78 2.73
C ALA A 55 -1.30 -10.33 1.77
N TYR A 56 -0.06 -10.14 2.24
CA TYR A 56 1.03 -9.65 1.39
C TYR A 56 1.47 -10.70 0.35
N ARG A 57 1.40 -11.99 0.67
CA ARG A 57 1.62 -13.08 -0.31
C ARG A 57 0.67 -13.03 -1.50
N LEU A 58 -0.52 -12.50 -1.30
CA LEU A 58 -1.53 -12.32 -2.34
C LEU A 58 -1.35 -11.02 -3.12
N THR A 59 -0.36 -10.18 -2.78
CA THR A 59 -0.14 -8.85 -3.38
C THR A 59 1.04 -8.85 -4.33
N VAL A 60 0.91 -8.21 -5.49
CA VAL A 60 2.03 -7.97 -6.41
C VAL A 60 3.07 -7.09 -5.69
N PRO A 61 4.34 -7.52 -5.55
CA PRO A 61 5.37 -6.72 -4.87
C PRO A 61 5.50 -5.33 -5.48
N GLY A 62 5.69 -4.32 -4.64
CA GLY A 62 5.81 -2.92 -5.04
C GLY A 62 4.47 -2.20 -5.26
N THR A 63 3.34 -2.88 -5.01
CA THR A 63 1.99 -2.30 -5.19
C THR A 63 1.25 -2.08 -3.88
N MET A 64 1.82 -2.48 -2.74
CA MET A 64 1.20 -2.24 -1.44
C MET A 64 1.26 -0.74 -1.15
N LEU A 65 0.13 -0.16 -0.77
CA LEU A 65 0.08 1.27 -0.51
C LEU A 65 0.74 1.63 0.82
N HIS A 66 1.42 2.77 0.79
CA HIS A 66 2.00 3.44 1.95
C HIS A 66 0.95 4.29 2.65
N SER A 67 1.21 4.76 3.86
CA SER A 67 0.22 5.51 4.64
C SER A 67 -0.24 6.78 3.94
N ASP A 68 0.66 7.52 3.30
CA ASP A 68 0.33 8.75 2.55
C ASP A 68 -0.56 8.44 1.33
N GLN A 69 -0.24 7.36 0.62
CA GLN A 69 -1.04 6.88 -0.51
C GLN A 69 -2.43 6.40 -0.06
N LEU A 70 -2.52 5.71 1.09
CA LEU A 70 -3.79 5.29 1.70
C LEU A 70 -4.64 6.49 2.12
N MET A 71 -4.03 7.52 2.71
CA MET A 71 -4.72 8.76 3.09
C MET A 71 -5.28 9.49 1.86
N ASN A 72 -4.49 9.58 0.79
CA ASN A 72 -4.98 10.09 -0.49
C ASN A 72 -6.12 9.23 -1.07
N ALA A 73 -6.01 7.90 -1.01
CA ALA A 73 -7.07 7.01 -1.45
C ALA A 73 -8.36 7.19 -0.65
N ARG A 74 -8.28 7.37 0.68
CA ARG A 74 -9.43 7.68 1.55
C ARG A 74 -10.12 9.00 1.18
N ARG A 75 -9.33 10.02 0.82
CA ARG A 75 -9.85 11.33 0.40
C ARG A 75 -10.50 11.30 -0.98
N LEU A 76 -9.91 10.56 -1.93
CA LEU A 76 -10.35 10.54 -3.32
C LEU A 76 -11.42 9.47 -3.62
N SER A 77 -11.67 8.55 -2.70
CA SER A 77 -12.67 7.50 -2.88
C SER A 77 -14.05 7.99 -2.42
N PRO A 78 -15.04 8.13 -3.34
CA PRO A 78 -16.39 8.46 -2.93
C PRO A 78 -17.00 7.31 -2.14
N ILE A 79 -17.70 7.64 -1.04
CA ILE A 79 -18.53 6.69 -0.30
C ILE A 79 -19.72 6.35 -1.19
N THR A 80 -19.77 5.12 -1.71
CA THR A 80 -20.92 4.62 -2.46
C THR A 80 -21.41 3.32 -1.83
N PRO A 81 -22.72 2.99 -1.91
CA PRO A 81 -23.24 1.74 -1.35
C PRO A 81 -22.58 0.47 -1.91
N GLN A 82 -21.95 0.57 -3.08
CA GLN A 82 -21.32 -0.54 -3.79
C GLN A 82 -19.81 -0.65 -3.54
N ARG A 83 -19.20 0.26 -2.76
CA ARG A 83 -17.78 0.24 -2.44
C ARG A 83 -17.57 0.29 -0.94
N GLU A 84 -16.54 -0.40 -0.48
CA GLU A 84 -16.12 -0.29 0.91
C GLU A 84 -15.68 1.15 1.20
N ASP A 85 -16.17 1.71 2.30
CA ASP A 85 -15.74 3.02 2.79
C ASP A 85 -14.33 2.90 3.38
N LEU A 86 -13.31 3.34 2.63
CA LEU A 86 -11.92 3.27 3.05
C LEU A 86 -11.63 4.05 4.33
N GLN A 87 -12.49 5.01 4.69
CA GLN A 87 -12.35 5.79 5.93
C GLN A 87 -12.64 4.93 7.17
N GLN A 88 -13.47 3.89 7.03
CA GLN A 88 -13.84 2.98 8.12
C GLN A 88 -12.93 1.75 8.23
N LEU A 89 -11.96 1.61 7.34
CA LEU A 89 -11.07 0.47 7.30
C LEU A 89 -9.69 0.82 7.88
N ALA A 90 -9.11 -0.09 8.66
CA ALA A 90 -7.71 -0.03 9.05
C ALA A 90 -6.84 -0.81 8.05
N PHE A 91 -5.56 -0.48 7.96
CA PHE A 91 -4.65 -1.08 6.99
C PHE A 91 -3.26 -1.29 7.58
N TYR A 92 -2.66 -2.45 7.32
CA TYR A 92 -1.19 -2.54 7.27
C TYR A 92 -0.69 -1.63 6.14
N THR A 93 0.42 -0.92 6.36
CA THR A 93 1.02 -0.06 5.33
C THR A 93 2.35 -0.61 4.83
N ALA A 94 2.75 -0.18 3.63
CA ALA A 94 4.01 -0.62 3.04
C ALA A 94 5.25 0.06 3.67
N ASP A 95 5.06 1.01 4.58
CA ASP A 95 6.14 1.74 5.24
C ASP A 95 6.93 0.82 6.19
N GLY A 96 8.25 0.82 6.09
CA GLY A 96 9.10 0.09 7.03
C GLY A 96 9.58 1.01 8.15
N ALA A 97 9.53 0.55 9.40
CA ALA A 97 10.04 1.30 10.54
C ALA A 97 11.31 0.64 11.11
N ILE A 98 12.45 1.32 10.99
CA ILE A 98 13.73 0.87 11.53
C ILE A 98 14.22 1.88 12.58
N TYR A 99 14.38 1.42 13.82
CA TYR A 99 14.88 2.22 14.93
C TYR A 99 16.34 1.89 15.22
N PHE A 100 17.13 2.92 15.50
CA PHE A 100 18.56 2.81 15.75
C PHE A 100 19.10 3.95 16.61
N LEU A 101 20.36 3.83 17.01
CA LEU A 101 21.11 4.88 17.69
C LEU A 101 22.14 5.47 16.73
N ASP A 102 22.08 6.78 16.55
CA ASP A 102 23.19 7.56 15.98
C ASP A 102 23.95 8.22 17.13
N GLY A 103 25.05 7.58 17.53
CA GLY A 103 25.71 7.86 18.80
C GLY A 103 24.78 7.57 19.99
N LYS A 104 24.29 8.63 20.65
CA LYS A 104 23.34 8.53 21.78
C LYS A 104 21.91 8.96 21.40
N THR A 105 21.71 9.38 20.16
CA THR A 105 20.44 9.94 19.69
C THR A 105 19.59 8.83 19.09
N PRO A 106 18.41 8.55 19.66
CA PRO A 106 17.48 7.57 19.11
C PRO A 106 16.80 8.13 17.86
N LYS A 107 16.86 7.37 16.78
CA LYS A 107 16.32 7.74 15.47
C LYS A 107 15.34 6.70 14.95
N LEU A 108 14.44 7.14 14.08
CA LEU A 108 13.53 6.32 13.29
C LEU A 108 13.84 6.55 11.81
N ALA A 109 14.14 5.50 11.06
CA ALA A 109 14.11 5.52 9.61
C ALA A 109 12.77 4.95 9.13
N LEU A 110 12.03 5.74 8.35
CA LEU A 110 10.85 5.28 7.62
C LEU A 110 11.21 5.01 6.16
N THR A 111 11.11 3.75 5.77
CA THR A 111 11.45 3.28 4.41
C THR A 111 10.19 3.21 3.53
N ARG A 112 10.39 3.11 2.21
CA ARG A 112 9.34 2.68 1.28
C ARG A 112 9.37 1.15 1.12
N GLU A 113 8.37 0.58 0.45
CA GLU A 113 8.15 -0.87 0.32
C GLU A 113 9.41 -1.63 -0.10
N ALA A 114 10.12 -1.14 -1.13
CA ALA A 114 11.32 -1.78 -1.65
C ALA A 114 12.44 -1.95 -0.61
N ASP A 115 12.47 -1.05 0.39
CA ASP A 115 13.45 -1.01 1.48
C ASP A 115 12.84 -1.44 2.83
N ASN A 116 11.60 -1.90 2.85
CA ASN A 116 10.94 -2.39 4.04
C ASN A 116 11.40 -3.83 4.35
N LEU A 117 12.32 -3.96 5.31
CA LEU A 117 12.90 -5.26 5.69
C LEU A 117 11.89 -6.24 6.30
N VAL A 118 10.77 -5.77 6.85
CA VAL A 118 9.68 -6.64 7.32
C VAL A 118 9.01 -7.32 6.11
N LEU A 119 8.75 -6.57 5.03
CA LEU A 119 8.10 -7.11 3.83
C LEU A 119 9.07 -7.89 2.94
N ARG A 120 10.34 -7.47 2.86
CA ARG A 120 11.37 -8.17 2.08
C ARG A 120 11.60 -9.60 2.57
N HIS A 121 11.56 -9.79 3.89
CA HIS A 121 11.77 -11.09 4.55
C HIS A 121 10.46 -11.73 5.00
N ILE A 122 9.34 -11.34 4.38
CA ILE A 122 8.02 -11.81 4.75
C ILE A 122 7.90 -13.34 4.69
N ASP A 123 8.61 -13.96 3.74
CA ASP A 123 8.61 -15.39 3.49
C ASP A 123 9.86 -16.12 4.02
N ASP A 124 10.79 -15.41 4.67
CA ASP A 124 12.02 -16.01 5.15
C ASP A 124 11.76 -16.86 6.40
N ALA A 125 11.88 -18.18 6.27
CA ALA A 125 11.72 -19.12 7.38
C ALA A 125 12.85 -19.04 8.42
N ILE A 126 14.04 -18.59 8.02
CA ILE A 126 15.23 -18.47 8.87
C ILE A 126 15.23 -17.12 9.59
N ASN A 127 14.89 -16.05 8.86
CA ASN A 127 14.80 -14.69 9.41
C ASN A 127 13.34 -14.26 9.65
N SER A 128 12.51 -15.18 10.17
CA SER A 128 11.06 -14.94 10.24
C SER A 128 10.71 -13.72 11.10
N TYR A 129 10.56 -12.59 10.44
CA TYR A 129 10.11 -11.33 11.02
C TYR A 129 8.77 -11.54 11.74
N TYR A 130 7.91 -12.41 11.18
CA TYR A 130 6.61 -12.77 11.72
C TYR A 130 6.74 -13.34 13.12
N GLN A 131 7.59 -14.34 13.29
CA GLN A 131 7.86 -14.93 14.61
C GLN A 131 8.52 -13.93 15.55
N GLN A 132 9.52 -13.18 15.07
CA GLN A 132 10.21 -12.21 15.91
C GLN A 132 9.28 -11.12 16.45
N LEU A 133 8.41 -10.54 15.61
CA LEU A 133 7.45 -9.52 16.04
C LEU A 133 6.36 -10.09 16.94
N THR A 134 5.80 -11.26 16.62
CA THR A 134 4.69 -11.84 17.39
C THR A 134 5.14 -12.46 18.72
N GLN A 135 6.38 -12.94 18.82
CA GLN A 135 6.88 -13.62 20.03
C GLN A 135 7.81 -12.73 20.87
N THR A 136 8.75 -12.03 20.23
CA THR A 136 9.78 -11.23 20.92
C THR A 136 9.51 -9.73 20.87
N LYS A 137 8.44 -9.31 20.20
CA LYS A 137 8.00 -7.92 20.01
C LYS A 137 8.86 -7.10 19.05
N ASN A 138 10.12 -7.45 18.84
CA ASN A 138 11.06 -6.70 18.00
C ASN A 138 11.58 -7.58 16.87
N TYR A 139 11.53 -7.10 15.63
CA TYR A 139 12.33 -7.67 14.55
C TYR A 139 13.77 -7.16 14.65
N ARG A 140 14.76 -8.03 14.48
CA ARG A 140 16.19 -7.71 14.53
C ARG A 140 16.80 -7.96 13.14
N PRO A 141 16.75 -6.98 12.22
CA PRO A 141 17.29 -7.17 10.89
C PRO A 141 18.81 -7.33 10.91
N ASP A 142 19.34 -7.99 9.88
CA ASP A 142 20.77 -8.02 9.61
C ASP A 142 21.33 -6.57 9.55
N PRO A 143 22.44 -6.26 10.25
CA PRO A 143 22.97 -4.91 10.28
C PRO A 143 23.36 -4.33 8.92
N ALA A 144 23.90 -5.14 7.99
CA ALA A 144 24.30 -4.66 6.68
C ALA A 144 23.07 -4.33 5.82
N GLU A 145 22.03 -5.16 5.87
CA GLU A 145 20.76 -4.87 5.19
C GLU A 145 20.04 -3.64 5.75
N ALA A 146 20.05 -3.48 7.07
CA ALA A 146 19.51 -2.29 7.73
C ALA A 146 20.27 -1.02 7.30
N ASP A 147 21.60 -1.06 7.26
CA ASP A 147 22.42 0.05 6.77
C ASP A 147 22.08 0.45 5.33
N ILE A 148 21.89 -0.52 4.44
CA ILE A 148 21.50 -0.28 3.04
C ILE A 148 20.12 0.38 2.99
N SER A 149 19.15 -0.17 3.72
CA SER A 149 17.77 0.34 3.74
C SER A 149 17.69 1.75 4.32
N ILE A 150 18.48 2.05 5.36
CA ILE A 150 18.56 3.38 5.97
C ILE A 150 19.18 4.42 5.03
N LYS A 151 20.16 4.02 4.21
CA LYS A 151 20.86 4.89 3.25
C LYS A 151 20.14 5.04 1.91
N SER A 152 19.03 4.32 1.69
CA SER A 152 18.23 4.45 0.47
C SER A 152 17.73 5.87 0.28
N ALA A 153 17.71 6.33 -0.97
CA ALA A 153 17.26 7.68 -1.34
C ALA A 153 15.78 7.94 -1.00
N THR A 154 14.98 6.90 -0.76
CA THR A 154 13.55 7.02 -0.43
C THR A 154 13.26 6.93 1.07
N THR A 155 14.30 6.66 1.87
CA THR A 155 14.21 6.54 3.32
C THR A 155 14.37 7.90 3.98
N GLU A 156 13.48 8.20 4.92
CA GLU A 156 13.54 9.41 5.72
C GLU A 156 13.89 9.08 7.17
N ILE A 157 14.92 9.73 7.70
CA ILE A 157 15.42 9.51 9.06
C ILE A 157 14.95 10.64 9.96
N PHE A 158 14.35 10.33 11.10
CA PHE A 158 13.80 11.27 12.07
C PHE A 158 14.49 11.18 13.43
N ASP A 159 14.85 12.31 14.02
CA ASP A 159 15.32 12.40 15.41
C ASP A 159 14.14 12.39 16.38
N LEU A 160 13.98 11.28 17.11
CA LEU A 160 12.87 11.10 18.04
C LEU A 160 12.85 12.13 19.18
N THR A 161 13.99 12.74 19.49
CA THR A 161 14.08 13.79 20.52
C THR A 161 13.48 15.12 20.08
N GLN A 162 13.34 15.35 18.76
CA GLN A 162 12.78 16.57 18.19
C GLN A 162 11.26 16.49 17.97
N LEU A 163 10.65 15.30 18.13
CA LEU A 163 9.22 15.08 17.81
C LEU A 163 8.24 15.52 18.91
N LYS A 164 8.72 16.07 20.04
CA LYS A 164 7.91 16.45 21.23
C LYS A 164 6.91 15.35 21.64
N LEU A 165 7.40 14.12 21.69
CA LEU A 165 6.58 12.95 21.95
C LEU A 165 5.95 12.99 23.34
N LYS A 166 4.67 12.60 23.43
CA LYS A 166 3.97 12.31 24.68
C LYS A 166 4.14 10.82 25.00
N LYS A 167 4.55 10.49 26.23
CA LYS A 167 4.67 9.11 26.68
C LYS A 167 3.28 8.45 26.69
N HIS A 168 3.15 7.27 26.09
CA HIS A 168 1.96 6.43 26.23
C HIS A 168 2.19 5.39 27.33
N ASP A 169 3.27 4.63 27.20
CA ASP A 169 3.76 3.68 28.19
C ASP A 169 5.30 3.56 28.10
N ASP A 170 5.87 2.49 28.64
CA ASP A 170 7.32 2.26 28.63
C ASP A 170 7.88 1.87 27.26
N GLU A 171 7.05 1.37 26.35
CA GLU A 171 7.44 0.94 25.02
C GLU A 171 7.11 1.99 23.95
N PHE A 172 5.98 2.69 24.10
CA PHE A 172 5.42 3.57 23.08
C PHE A 172 5.33 5.01 23.55
N SER A 173 5.52 5.91 22.58
CA SER A 173 5.19 7.32 22.69
C SER A 173 4.48 7.77 21.42
N TYR A 174 3.80 8.91 21.47
CA TYR A 174 3.10 9.43 20.30
C TYR A 174 3.36 10.91 20.06
N MET A 175 3.37 11.29 18.78
CA MET A 175 3.27 12.66 18.33
C MET A 175 1.82 12.97 18.01
N ALA A 176 1.24 13.92 18.74
CA ALA A 176 -0.11 14.41 18.51
C ALA A 176 -0.11 15.50 17.42
N ILE A 177 -1.05 15.42 16.47
CA ILE A 177 -1.21 16.38 15.39
C ILE A 177 -2.64 16.89 15.41
N SER A 178 -2.82 18.19 15.67
CA SER A 178 -4.12 18.83 15.50
C SER A 178 -4.47 18.92 14.02
N THR A 179 -5.68 18.51 13.65
CA THR A 179 -6.17 18.57 12.26
C THR A 179 -6.49 19.98 11.78
N THR A 180 -6.46 20.98 12.67
CA THR A 180 -6.72 22.40 12.36
C THR A 180 -5.59 23.35 12.78
N LYS A 181 -4.62 22.89 13.58
CA LYS A 181 -3.51 23.70 14.12
C LYS A 181 -2.15 23.05 13.88
N TYR A 182 -1.98 22.41 12.72
CA TYR A 182 -0.74 21.73 12.30
C TYR A 182 0.35 22.69 11.79
N ASP A 183 0.06 23.99 11.71
CA ASP A 183 1.03 25.08 11.52
C ASP A 183 2.00 25.24 12.71
N LYS A 184 1.62 24.71 13.88
CA LYS A 184 2.43 24.76 15.12
C LYS A 184 3.47 23.64 15.24
N LEU A 185 3.49 22.69 14.30
CA LEU A 185 4.50 21.63 14.28
C LEU A 185 5.87 22.26 14.02
N ASN A 186 6.90 21.79 14.73
CA ASN A 186 8.27 22.15 14.37
C ASN A 186 8.66 21.44 13.05
N PRO A 187 9.80 21.80 12.43
CA PRO A 187 10.19 21.24 11.13
C PRO A 187 10.26 19.70 11.09
N GLU A 188 10.79 19.07 12.14
CA GLU A 188 10.92 17.61 12.20
C GLU A 188 9.54 16.92 12.34
N GLN A 189 8.68 17.47 13.19
CA GLN A 189 7.31 17.00 13.35
C GLN A 189 6.51 17.15 12.06
N ARG A 190 6.67 18.28 11.35
CA ARG A 190 6.00 18.53 10.07
C ARG A 190 6.47 17.54 9.02
N ARG A 191 7.79 17.29 8.92
CA ARG A 191 8.35 16.31 7.97
C ARG A 191 7.79 14.91 8.20
N LEU A 192 7.74 14.45 9.46
CA LEU A 192 7.15 13.14 9.78
C LEU A 192 5.65 13.11 9.48
N ALA A 193 4.91 14.16 9.83
CA ALA A 193 3.49 14.25 9.56
C ALA A 193 3.19 14.20 8.05
N GLU A 194 3.98 14.89 7.22
CA GLU A 194 3.83 14.86 5.77
C GLU A 194 4.24 13.52 5.15
N ARG A 195 5.23 12.83 5.73
CA ARG A 195 5.56 11.47 5.31
C ARG A 195 4.38 10.51 5.49
N ILE A 196 3.59 10.71 6.55
CA ILE A 196 2.49 9.79 6.87
C ILE A 196 1.17 10.17 6.21
N TYR A 197 0.84 11.46 6.18
CA TYR A 197 -0.48 11.95 5.80
C TYR A 197 -0.49 12.68 4.44
N GLY A 198 0.56 12.53 3.63
CA GLY A 198 0.70 13.19 2.33
C GLY A 198 1.58 14.44 2.39
N GLN A 199 2.18 14.83 1.27
CA GLN A 199 3.12 15.96 1.20
C GLN A 199 2.45 17.23 0.68
N GLY A 200 2.89 18.41 1.16
CA GLY A 200 2.44 19.70 0.63
C GLY A 200 0.93 19.89 0.69
N THR A 201 0.28 20.03 -0.47
CA THR A 201 -1.19 20.21 -0.56
C THR A 201 -1.95 18.96 -0.14
N ASP A 202 -1.44 17.77 -0.41
CA ASP A 202 -2.10 16.52 0.01
C ASP A 202 -2.17 16.42 1.54
N PHE A 203 -1.12 16.87 2.25
CA PHE A 203 -1.15 16.97 3.71
C PHE A 203 -2.32 17.82 4.19
N ILE A 204 -2.45 19.02 3.62
CA ILE A 204 -3.45 20.03 3.99
C ILE A 204 -4.86 19.46 3.74
N ASP A 205 -5.07 18.89 2.56
CA ASP A 205 -6.36 18.33 2.18
C ASP A 205 -6.74 17.11 3.03
N ASN A 206 -5.77 16.25 3.35
CA ASN A 206 -6.00 15.09 4.21
C ASN A 206 -6.31 15.52 5.65
N MET A 207 -5.64 16.54 6.20
CA MET A 207 -5.97 17.09 7.51
C MET A 207 -7.36 17.75 7.53
N ALA A 208 -7.74 18.46 6.46
CA ALA A 208 -9.07 19.04 6.32
C ALA A 208 -10.18 17.98 6.23
N MET A 209 -9.93 16.88 5.53
CA MET A 209 -10.83 15.71 5.52
C MET A 209 -11.03 15.15 6.94
N LEU A 210 -9.96 14.93 7.69
CA LEU A 210 -10.06 14.44 9.08
C LEU A 210 -10.85 15.41 9.98
N ALA A 211 -10.60 16.72 9.85
CA ALA A 211 -11.34 17.75 10.59
C ALA A 211 -12.84 17.74 10.23
N THR A 212 -13.18 17.54 8.96
CA THR A 212 -14.58 17.42 8.49
C THR A 212 -15.26 16.18 9.06
N ALA A 213 -14.52 15.08 9.20
CA ALA A 213 -14.95 13.88 9.91
C ALA A 213 -14.95 14.01 11.45
N GLN A 214 -14.87 15.24 11.98
CA GLN A 214 -14.87 15.56 13.41
C GLN A 214 -13.70 14.97 14.22
N ILE A 215 -12.61 14.58 13.56
CA ILE A 215 -11.38 14.17 14.22
C ILE A 215 -10.56 15.43 14.51
N ALA A 216 -10.51 15.85 15.77
CA ALA A 216 -9.80 17.07 16.18
C ALA A 216 -8.27 16.90 16.25
N GLU A 217 -7.81 15.69 16.54
CA GLU A 217 -6.40 15.31 16.69
C GLU A 217 -6.20 13.89 16.16
N THR A 218 -5.13 13.67 15.40
CA THR A 218 -4.61 12.35 15.04
C THR A 218 -3.22 12.12 15.67
N LYS A 219 -2.73 10.90 15.63
CA LYS A 219 -1.50 10.50 16.34
C LYS A 219 -0.59 9.65 15.47
N ILE A 220 0.71 9.90 15.59
CA ILE A 220 1.77 9.03 15.08
C ILE A 220 2.41 8.35 16.29
N TYR A 221 2.15 7.05 16.48
CA TYR A 221 2.79 6.23 17.50
C TYR A 221 4.13 5.70 17.02
N VAL A 222 5.13 5.82 17.87
CA VAL A 222 6.51 5.37 17.65
C VAL A 222 7.03 4.69 18.92
N LEU A 223 8.13 3.94 18.80
CA LEU A 223 8.83 3.45 19.98
C LEU A 223 9.34 4.62 20.83
N ASN A 224 9.19 4.50 22.15
CA ASN A 224 9.66 5.46 23.12
C ASN A 224 11.18 5.65 22.98
N PRO A 225 11.71 6.88 22.99
CA PRO A 225 13.16 7.12 22.89
C PRO A 225 13.99 6.35 23.94
N GLY A 226 13.47 6.17 25.16
CA GLY A 226 14.13 5.38 26.21
C GLY A 226 14.13 3.89 25.92
N TYR A 227 13.05 3.38 25.32
CA TYR A 227 12.96 2.01 24.84
C TYR A 227 13.95 1.76 23.70
N VAL A 228 14.00 2.65 22.70
CA VAL A 228 14.97 2.58 21.59
C VAL A 228 16.41 2.60 22.13
N LYS A 229 16.72 3.47 23.10
CA LYS A 229 18.04 3.50 23.76
C LYS A 229 18.42 2.22 24.49
N THR A 230 17.46 1.37 24.81
CA THR A 230 17.72 0.09 25.49
C THR A 230 17.80 -1.02 24.45
N GLU A 231 16.79 -1.13 23.61
CA GLU A 231 16.66 -2.22 22.64
C GLU A 231 17.61 -2.07 21.46
N ALA A 232 17.90 -0.86 20.98
CA ALA A 232 18.78 -0.63 19.83
C ALA A 232 20.27 -0.48 20.21
N ARG A 233 20.67 -0.86 21.43
CA ARG A 233 22.09 -0.86 21.84
C ARG A 233 22.92 -1.89 21.09
N SER A 234 22.31 -3.03 20.79
CA SER A 234 22.98 -4.17 20.14
C SER A 234 22.74 -4.21 18.63
N GLY A 235 22.17 -3.16 18.04
CA GLY A 235 21.83 -3.10 16.63
C GLY A 235 20.46 -2.50 16.38
N TYR A 236 19.87 -2.86 15.24
CA TYR A 236 18.61 -2.29 14.76
C TYR A 236 17.39 -2.93 15.43
N VAL A 237 16.29 -2.19 15.45
CA VAL A 237 14.95 -2.69 15.80
C VAL A 237 14.00 -2.38 14.64
N GLY A 238 13.47 -3.41 14.01
CA GLY A 238 12.41 -3.29 13.01
C GLY A 238 11.01 -3.42 13.64
N ARG A 239 10.06 -2.67 13.10
CA ARG A 239 8.61 -2.77 13.38
C ARG A 239 7.81 -2.71 12.08
N ALA A 240 6.64 -3.33 12.12
CA ALA A 240 5.65 -3.14 11.07
C ALA A 240 4.93 -1.80 11.26
N SER A 241 4.12 -1.45 10.27
CA SER A 241 3.35 -0.21 10.29
C SER A 241 1.88 -0.42 9.99
N TRP A 242 1.08 0.47 10.55
CA TRP A 242 -0.38 0.37 10.52
C TRP A 242 -1.02 1.75 10.45
N LEU A 243 -2.10 1.88 9.69
CA LEU A 243 -2.94 3.07 9.60
C LEU A 243 -4.36 2.71 10.03
N SER A 244 -4.76 3.23 11.19
CA SER A 244 -6.08 3.03 11.76
C SER A 244 -7.21 3.68 10.94
N SER A 245 -8.44 3.22 11.14
CA SER A 245 -9.66 3.82 10.61
C SER A 245 -9.98 5.16 11.27
N PHE A 246 -11.00 5.87 10.76
CA PHE A 246 -11.46 7.15 11.32
C PHE A 246 -12.07 7.00 12.72
N ASP A 247 -12.74 5.88 12.99
CA ASP A 247 -13.23 5.55 14.34
C ASP A 247 -12.10 5.44 15.37
N ASN A 248 -10.88 5.16 14.92
CA ASN A 248 -9.66 5.19 15.74
C ASN A 248 -8.73 6.36 15.35
N LEU A 249 -9.35 7.51 15.04
CA LEU A 249 -8.74 8.81 14.82
C LEU A 249 -7.73 8.87 13.67
N SER A 250 -7.78 7.90 12.74
CA SER A 250 -6.82 7.75 11.65
C SER A 250 -5.36 7.75 12.12
N SER A 251 -5.11 7.20 13.31
CA SER A 251 -3.77 7.12 13.90
C SER A 251 -2.85 6.24 13.05
N PHE A 252 -1.58 6.61 12.97
CA PHE A 252 -0.54 5.79 12.35
C PHE A 252 0.39 5.21 13.41
N ASP A 253 0.73 3.94 13.27
CA ASP A 253 1.63 3.22 14.16
C ASP A 253 2.88 2.81 13.37
N ALA A 254 4.05 3.34 13.71
CA ALA A 254 5.36 2.84 13.25
C ALA A 254 5.95 1.82 14.24
N SER A 255 5.12 1.26 15.11
CA SER A 255 5.56 0.43 16.23
C SER A 255 4.88 -0.93 16.28
N ASP A 256 4.13 -1.27 15.23
CA ASP A 256 3.26 -2.43 15.24
C ASP A 256 4.06 -3.74 15.31
N ARG A 257 3.52 -4.64 16.12
CA ARG A 257 4.00 -6.01 16.35
C ARG A 257 2.87 -7.04 16.24
N ASN A 258 1.61 -6.59 16.16
CA ASN A 258 0.43 -7.45 16.11
C ASN A 258 0.07 -7.80 14.66
N ILE A 259 1.08 -8.25 13.91
CA ILE A 259 0.96 -8.55 12.48
C ILE A 259 0.23 -9.86 12.18
N ASN A 260 -0.24 -10.54 13.23
CA ASN A 260 -1.07 -11.74 13.18
C ASN A 260 -2.58 -11.43 13.22
N ILE A 261 -2.97 -10.16 13.43
CA ILE A 261 -4.37 -9.75 13.41
C ILE A 261 -4.92 -9.89 11.98
N ASN A 262 -6.09 -10.50 11.84
CA ASN A 262 -6.76 -10.59 10.56
C ASN A 262 -7.37 -9.24 10.18
N ASP A 263 -6.65 -8.45 9.41
CA ASP A 263 -7.13 -7.18 8.89
C ASP A 263 -6.88 -7.09 7.40
N ARG A 264 -6.31 -6.01 6.87
CA ARG A 264 -6.09 -5.87 5.43
C ARG A 264 -4.91 -4.99 5.08
N LEU A 265 -4.50 -5.10 3.83
CA LEU A 265 -3.67 -4.13 3.13
C LEU A 265 -4.36 -3.73 1.83
N ARG A 266 -3.87 -2.67 1.18
CA ARG A 266 -4.36 -2.26 -0.13
C ARG A 266 -3.26 -2.36 -1.17
N GLY A 267 -3.51 -3.05 -2.27
CA GLY A 267 -2.55 -3.25 -3.35
C GLY A 267 -3.16 -3.99 -4.54
N VAL A 268 -2.33 -4.41 -5.50
CA VAL A 268 -2.79 -5.21 -6.65
C VAL A 268 -2.69 -6.69 -6.29
N ARG A 269 -3.78 -7.44 -6.44
CA ARG A 269 -3.80 -8.88 -6.15
C ARG A 269 -3.04 -9.69 -7.20
N ARG A 270 -2.21 -10.64 -6.78
CA ARG A 270 -1.55 -11.63 -7.67
C ARG A 270 -2.61 -12.54 -8.29
N GLY A 271 -2.45 -12.82 -9.58
CA GLY A 271 -3.38 -13.70 -10.31
C GLY A 271 -4.70 -13.02 -10.72
N ALA A 272 -4.87 -11.73 -10.44
CA ALA A 272 -5.91 -10.92 -11.07
C ALA A 272 -5.55 -10.72 -12.55
N SER A 273 -5.85 -11.73 -13.37
CA SER A 273 -5.85 -11.59 -14.83
C SER A 273 -6.93 -10.57 -15.18
N VAL A 274 -6.62 -9.65 -16.10
CA VAL A 274 -7.46 -8.53 -16.56
C VAL A 274 -8.75 -8.97 -17.30
N SER A 275 -9.26 -10.19 -17.07
CA SER A 275 -10.31 -10.83 -17.88
C SER A 275 -11.47 -11.43 -17.09
N GLU A 276 -11.92 -10.80 -16.00
CA GLU A 276 -13.22 -11.13 -15.38
C GLU A 276 -14.15 -9.91 -15.24
N GLN A 277 -14.10 -9.02 -16.21
CA GLN A 277 -15.21 -8.13 -16.52
C GLN A 277 -15.63 -8.26 -17.98
N VAL A 278 -16.11 -9.44 -18.36
CA VAL A 278 -16.94 -9.60 -19.56
C VAL A 278 -18.14 -10.51 -19.25
N SER A 279 -19.32 -9.95 -19.52
CA SER A 279 -20.61 -10.61 -19.77
C SER A 279 -21.49 -11.03 -18.60
N ALA A 280 -22.23 -10.03 -18.08
CA ALA A 280 -23.66 -10.19 -17.86
C ALA A 280 -24.40 -10.20 -19.22
N THR A 281 -24.24 -11.27 -20.00
CA THR A 281 -25.15 -11.65 -21.09
C THR A 281 -25.05 -13.15 -21.26
N GLY A 282 -26.21 -13.81 -21.19
CA GLY A 282 -26.31 -15.26 -21.02
C GLY A 282 -25.57 -16.08 -22.07
N GLY A 283 -24.79 -17.04 -21.58
CA GLY A 283 -24.17 -18.09 -22.37
C GLY A 283 -23.65 -19.15 -21.41
N ALA A 284 -24.35 -20.27 -21.31
CA ALA A 284 -23.90 -21.41 -20.52
C ALA A 284 -22.62 -21.99 -21.15
N LEU A 285 -21.48 -21.77 -20.49
CA LEU A 285 -20.26 -22.54 -20.75
C LEU A 285 -19.84 -23.19 -19.44
N GLN A 286 -19.82 -24.52 -19.48
CA GLN A 286 -19.32 -25.40 -18.42
C GLN A 286 -17.83 -25.10 -18.19
N SER A 287 -17.54 -24.38 -17.11
CA SER A 287 -16.18 -24.30 -16.58
C SER A 287 -15.90 -25.54 -15.75
N ALA A 288 -14.90 -26.32 -16.16
CA ALA A 288 -14.24 -27.28 -15.29
C ALA A 288 -13.56 -26.50 -14.16
N VAL A 289 -14.22 -26.45 -13.01
CA VAL A 289 -13.71 -25.81 -11.81
C VAL A 289 -12.53 -26.63 -11.28
N SER A 290 -11.32 -26.11 -11.42
CA SER A 290 -10.18 -26.61 -10.66
C SER A 290 -10.26 -26.03 -9.24
N ILE A 291 -10.94 -26.77 -8.36
CA ILE A 291 -11.07 -26.43 -6.94
C ILE A 291 -9.76 -26.83 -6.25
N ILE A 292 -8.86 -25.88 -6.03
CA ILE A 292 -7.83 -26.05 -4.99
C ILE A 292 -8.41 -25.43 -3.71
N PRO A 293 -8.63 -26.19 -2.63
CA PRO A 293 -9.11 -25.64 -1.37
C PRO A 293 -8.09 -24.66 -0.79
N PRO A 294 -8.54 -23.54 -0.17
CA PRO A 294 -7.68 -22.47 0.33
C PRO A 294 -6.81 -22.83 1.56
N SER A 295 -6.64 -24.12 1.88
CA SER A 295 -5.89 -24.61 3.04
C SER A 295 -4.91 -25.75 2.72
N MET A 296 -4.61 -25.99 1.44
CA MET A 296 -3.73 -27.09 1.05
C MET A 296 -2.27 -26.76 1.42
N SER A 297 -1.65 -27.59 2.27
CA SER A 297 -0.24 -27.43 2.61
C SER A 297 0.65 -27.70 1.39
N LEU A 298 1.89 -27.21 1.38
CA LEU A 298 2.85 -27.53 0.31
C LEU A 298 3.04 -29.06 0.14
N VAL A 299 2.95 -29.81 1.24
CA VAL A 299 3.02 -31.28 1.24
C VAL A 299 1.80 -31.87 0.53
N ASP A 300 0.60 -31.34 0.78
CA ASP A 300 -0.63 -31.79 0.14
C ASP A 300 -0.67 -31.45 -1.35
N CYS A 301 -0.16 -30.26 -1.74
CA CYS A 301 0.02 -29.91 -3.14
C CYS A 301 0.96 -30.90 -3.85
N TYR A 302 2.04 -31.29 -3.19
CA TYR A 302 2.99 -32.26 -3.73
C TYR A 302 2.35 -33.66 -3.87
N ASN A 303 1.63 -34.11 -2.84
CA ASN A 303 0.90 -35.38 -2.88
C ASN A 303 -0.17 -35.39 -3.98
N LEU A 304 -0.83 -34.25 -4.23
CA LEU A 304 -1.80 -34.10 -5.31
C LEU A 304 -1.12 -34.24 -6.68
N ILE A 305 0.03 -33.59 -6.90
CA ILE A 305 0.83 -33.72 -8.13
C ILE A 305 1.24 -35.18 -8.36
N LEU A 306 1.70 -35.86 -7.31
CA LEU A 306 2.09 -37.27 -7.39
C LEU A 306 0.92 -38.21 -7.65
N SER A 307 -0.29 -37.87 -7.17
CA SER A 307 -1.48 -38.69 -7.35
C SER A 307 -2.03 -38.69 -8.78
N ASN A 308 -1.69 -37.67 -9.59
CA ASN A 308 -2.09 -37.59 -11.00
C ASN A 308 -1.00 -36.95 -11.88
N PRO A 309 0.10 -37.67 -12.15
CA PRO A 309 1.27 -37.11 -12.83
C PRO A 309 1.00 -36.73 -14.29
N ALA A 310 0.08 -37.41 -14.97
CA ALA A 310 -0.24 -37.12 -16.36
C ALA A 310 -0.92 -35.76 -16.54
N GLU A 311 -1.88 -35.44 -15.68
CA GLU A 311 -2.52 -34.11 -15.68
C GLU A 311 -1.57 -33.02 -15.17
N ALA A 312 -0.73 -33.33 -14.17
CA ALA A 312 0.30 -32.41 -13.71
C ALA A 312 1.26 -32.02 -14.84
N VAL A 313 1.71 -32.97 -15.65
CA VAL A 313 2.59 -32.71 -16.81
C VAL A 313 1.90 -31.82 -17.86
N LYS A 314 0.61 -32.04 -18.14
CA LYS A 314 -0.16 -31.20 -19.08
C LYS A 314 -0.29 -29.74 -18.61
N ALA A 315 -0.26 -29.49 -17.31
CA ALA A 315 -0.36 -28.16 -16.72
C ALA A 315 0.98 -27.40 -16.68
N LEU A 316 2.10 -28.07 -17.01
CA LEU A 316 3.42 -27.43 -17.06
C LEU A 316 3.65 -26.76 -18.42
N ASP A 317 4.14 -25.53 -18.36
CA ASP A 317 4.84 -24.90 -19.48
C ASP A 317 6.37 -25.06 -19.30
N ASN A 318 7.13 -24.68 -20.33
CA ASN A 318 8.60 -24.84 -20.34
C ASN A 318 9.27 -24.09 -19.17
N GLN A 319 8.71 -22.94 -18.76
CA GLN A 319 9.26 -22.15 -17.66
C GLN A 319 9.05 -22.86 -16.32
N LYS A 320 7.83 -23.32 -16.04
CA LYS A 320 7.50 -24.07 -14.81
C LYS A 320 8.26 -25.38 -14.73
N ALA A 321 8.37 -26.11 -15.84
CA ALA A 321 9.15 -27.35 -15.91
C ALA A 321 10.63 -27.11 -15.58
N SER A 322 11.22 -26.03 -16.13
CA SER A 322 12.61 -25.66 -15.84
C SER A 322 12.82 -25.28 -14.38
N ALA A 323 11.89 -24.53 -13.78
CA ALA A 323 11.95 -24.16 -12.36
C ALA A 323 11.86 -25.38 -11.44
N LEU A 324 10.95 -26.32 -11.71
CA LEU A 324 10.82 -27.58 -10.96
C LEU A 324 12.08 -28.44 -11.07
N ALA A 325 12.69 -28.53 -12.26
CA ALA A 325 13.94 -29.23 -12.46
C ALA A 325 15.10 -28.62 -11.64
N GLY A 326 15.19 -27.29 -11.59
CA GLY A 326 16.18 -26.58 -10.78
C GLY A 326 16.04 -26.82 -9.27
N LEU A 327 14.80 -26.86 -8.77
CA LEU A 327 14.52 -27.20 -7.36
C LEU A 327 14.94 -28.64 -7.03
N LEU A 328 14.63 -29.59 -7.91
CA LEU A 328 15.05 -30.99 -7.74
C LEU A 328 16.57 -31.12 -7.74
N GLN A 329 17.26 -30.46 -8.66
CA GLN A 329 18.72 -30.47 -8.73
C GLN A 329 19.36 -29.89 -7.46
N THR A 330 18.79 -28.80 -6.93
CA THR A 330 19.23 -28.18 -5.67
C THR A 330 19.05 -29.14 -4.50
N TYR A 331 17.89 -29.81 -4.41
CA TYR A 331 17.62 -30.80 -3.37
C TYR A 331 18.57 -32.00 -3.44
N LEU A 332 18.81 -32.56 -4.63
CA LEU A 332 19.73 -33.68 -4.79
C LEU A 332 21.17 -33.28 -4.42
N SER A 333 21.59 -32.07 -4.82
CA SER A 333 22.92 -31.55 -4.51
C SER A 333 23.15 -31.31 -3.01
N SER A 334 22.09 -31.02 -2.25
CA SER A 334 22.19 -30.83 -0.78
C SER A 334 22.23 -32.14 0.01
N ARG A 335 21.91 -33.27 -0.62
CA ARG A 335 21.89 -34.62 0.00
C ARG A 335 23.15 -35.46 -0.26
N VAL A 336 24.05 -35.00 -1.12
CA VAL A 336 25.31 -35.70 -1.47
C VAL A 336 26.51 -35.15 -0.66
N ARG A 337 26.26 -34.38 0.42
CA ARG A 337 27.26 -33.97 1.40
C ARG A 337 27.11 -34.78 2.68
#